data_AF-A0A435YMZ5-F1
#
_entry.id   AF-A0A435YMZ5-F1
#
_cell.length_a   1.000
_cell.length_b   1.000
_cell.length_c   1.000
_cell.angle_alpha   90.00
_cell.angle_beta   90.00
_cell.angle_gamma   90.00
#
_symmetry.space_group_name_H-M   'P 1'
#
loop_
_entity.id
_entity.type
_entity.pdbx_description
1 polymer ?
#
loop_
_entity_poly.entity_id
_entity_poly.type
_entity_poly.pdbx_seq_one_letter_code
_entity_poly.pdbx_strand_id
1 'polypeptide(L)' 'VLKALPSIEFDAPQGKIRVDATNNHTLCHSYVGKAAGDGIGYEIVKDFGTIAPVTPYCKV' A
#
# COMPACT_ATOMS: atom_id res chain seq x y z
N VAL A 1 -7.41 -18.04 -10.15
CA VAL A 1 -7.42 -16.72 -9.49
C VAL A 1 -6.19 -16.52 -8.61
N LEU A 2 -5.99 -17.29 -7.54
CA LEU A 2 -4.85 -17.09 -6.60
C LEU A 2 -3.46 -17.05 -7.26
N LYS A 3 -3.19 -17.94 -8.23
CA LYS A 3 -1.91 -17.96 -8.96
C LYS A 3 -1.61 -16.69 -9.77
N ALA A 4 -2.63 -15.92 -10.13
CA ALA A 4 -2.48 -14.72 -10.97
C ALA A 4 -2.30 -13.44 -10.13
N LEU A 5 -2.68 -13.45 -8.85
CA LEU A 5 -2.62 -12.27 -7.97
C LEU A 5 -1.22 -11.64 -7.87
N PRO A 6 -0.11 -12.40 -7.82
CA PRO A 6 1.22 -11.78 -7.69
C PRO A 6 1.75 -11.15 -8.98
N SER A 7 1.12 -11.45 -10.14
CA SER A 7 1.57 -10.97 -11.45
C SER A 7 0.77 -9.79 -11.99
N ILE A 8 -0.22 -9.31 -11.23
CA ILE A 8 -1.11 -8.24 -11.67
C ILE A 8 -0.94 -7.00 -10.80
N GLU A 9 -1.11 -5.85 -11.44
CA GLU A 9 -1.26 -4.55 -10.78
C GLU A 9 -2.69 -4.07 -10.99
N PHE A 10 -3.23 -3.35 -10.02
CA PHE A 10 -4.58 -2.80 -10.11
C PHE A 10 -4.60 -1.33 -9.69
N ASP A 11 -5.34 -0.52 -10.44
CA ASP A 11 -5.55 0.89 -10.12
C ASP A 11 -6.58 1.01 -8.99
N ALA A 12 -6.15 1.49 -7.83
CA ALA A 12 -6.99 1.75 -6.67
C ALA A 12 -7.13 3.28 -6.46
N PRO A 13 -8.06 3.74 -5.61
CA PRO A 13 -8.19 5.17 -5.29
C PRO A 13 -6.90 5.81 -4.75
N GLN A 14 -6.06 5.01 -4.09
CA GLN A 14 -4.74 5.43 -3.59
C GLN A 14 -3.60 5.31 -4.63
N GLY A 15 -3.91 4.98 -5.89
CA GLY A 15 -2.94 4.71 -6.95
C GLY A 15 -2.77 3.23 -7.26
N LYS A 16 -1.73 2.92 -8.05
CA LYS A 16 -1.40 1.54 -8.45
C LYS A 16 -0.93 0.73 -7.24
N ILE A 17 -1.51 -0.44 -7.06
CA ILE A 17 -1.11 -1.41 -6.02
C ILE A 17 -0.87 -2.80 -6.62
N ARG A 18 -0.12 -3.63 -5.89
CA ARG A 18 0.14 -5.04 -6.24
C ARG A 18 0.25 -5.90 -4.98
N VAL A 19 0.11 -7.21 -5.14
CA VAL A 19 0.37 -8.19 -4.07
C VAL A 19 1.75 -8.80 -4.27
N ASP A 20 2.57 -8.79 -3.22
CA ASP A 20 3.90 -9.38 -3.25
C ASP A 20 3.82 -10.92 -3.26
N ALA A 21 4.52 -11.53 -4.22
CA ALA A 21 4.53 -12.98 -4.43
C ALA A 21 5.18 -13.78 -3.29
N THR A 22 6.04 -13.14 -2.50
CA THR A 22 6.89 -13.81 -1.50
C THR A 22 6.22 -13.90 -0.14
N ASN A 23 5.25 -13.03 0.15
CA ASN A 23 4.62 -12.90 1.47
C ASN A 23 3.12 -12.54 1.42
N ASN A 24 2.50 -12.47 0.24
CA ASN A 24 1.10 -12.07 0.00
C ASN A 24 0.69 -10.70 0.57
N HIS A 25 1.62 -9.84 0.98
CA HIS A 25 1.28 -8.50 1.44
C HIS A 25 0.95 -7.59 0.26
N THR A 26 -0.07 -6.74 0.44
CA THR A 26 -0.37 -5.69 -0.53
C THR A 26 0.62 -4.55 -0.34
N LEU A 27 1.27 -4.19 -1.43
CA LEU A 27 2.19 -3.07 -1.50
C LEU A 27 1.37 -1.81 -1.81
N CYS A 28 1.12 -1.01 -0.77
CA CYS A 28 0.36 0.23 -0.82
C CYS A 28 1.26 1.44 -0.58
N HIS A 29 0.81 2.62 -1.01
CA HIS A 29 1.44 3.88 -0.64
C HIS A 29 1.32 4.12 0.87
N SER A 30 2.36 4.70 1.45
CA SER A 30 2.38 5.14 2.84
C SER A 30 2.39 6.66 2.92
N TYR A 31 1.42 7.24 3.61
CA TYR A 31 1.26 8.69 3.74
C TYR A 31 1.40 9.15 5.18
N VAL A 32 1.93 10.35 5.38
CA VAL A 32 1.78 11.12 6.62
C VAL A 32 0.77 12.24 6.35
N GLY A 33 -0.38 12.14 7.01
CA GLY A 33 -1.44 13.15 6.96
C GLY A 33 -1.39 14.08 8.16
N LYS A 34 -1.73 15.36 7.96
CA LYS A 34 -2.02 16.32 9.02
C LYS A 34 -3.52 16.57 9.05
N ALA A 35 -4.14 16.35 10.20
CA ALA A 35 -5.56 16.66 10.40
C ALA A 35 -5.82 18.15 10.15
N ALA A 36 -6.87 18.46 9.40
CA ALA A 36 -7.33 19.82 9.22
C ALA A 36 -8.06 20.32 10.48
N GLY A 37 -8.14 21.64 10.65
CA GLY A 37 -8.79 22.25 11.82
C GLY A 37 -10.31 22.11 11.85
N ASP A 38 -10.92 21.60 10.78
CA ASP A 38 -12.35 21.33 10.65
C ASP A 38 -12.80 20.04 11.35
N GLY A 39 -11.84 19.20 11.79
CA GLY A 39 -12.10 17.93 12.47
C GLY A 39 -12.58 16.80 11.54
N ILE A 40 -12.60 17.00 10.22
CA ILE A 40 -13.11 16.04 9.23
C ILE A 40 -12.05 15.73 8.18
N GLY A 41 -11.32 16.74 7.72
CA GLY A 41 -10.34 16.62 6.66
C GLY A 41 -8.93 16.28 7.16
N TYR A 42 -8.09 15.89 6.21
CA TYR A 42 -6.64 15.86 6.39
C TYR A 42 -5.96 16.27 5.09
N GLU A 43 -4.74 16.79 5.22
CA GLU A 43 -3.85 17.07 4.10
C GLU A 43 -2.69 16.08 4.13
N ILE A 44 -2.33 15.53 2.96
CA ILE A 44 -1.13 14.69 2.84
C ILE A 44 0.09 15.61 2.91
N VAL A 45 0.85 15.50 4.01
CA VAL A 45 2.09 16.25 4.22
C VAL A 45 3.26 15.58 3.51
N LYS A 46 3.21 14.24 3.42
CA LYS A 46 4.24 13.46 2.74
C LYS A 46 3.68 12.14 2.22
N ASP A 47 4.05 11.81 0.98
CA ASP A 47 3.90 10.49 0.39
C ASP A 47 5.28 9.82 0.35
N PHE A 48 5.38 8.62 0.89
CA PHE A 48 6.61 7.80 0.86
C PHE A 48 6.61 6.80 -0.30
N GLY A 49 5.55 6.81 -1.12
CA GLY A 49 5.30 5.83 -2.14
C GLY A 49 5.06 4.45 -1.54
N THR A 50 5.26 3.45 -2.38
CA THR A 50 5.09 2.05 -2.00
C THR A 50 6.30 1.55 -1.22
N ILE A 51 6.06 1.11 0.02
CA ILE A 51 7.10 0.56 0.91
C ILE A 51 6.94 -0.95 1.00
N ALA A 52 8.02 -1.69 0.70
CA ALA A 52 8.03 -3.14 0.88
C ALA A 52 8.08 -3.50 2.38
N PRO A 53 7.19 -4.38 2.87
CA PRO A 53 7.22 -4.81 4.26
C PRO A 53 8.41 -5.74 4.49
N VAL A 54 9.03 -5.61 5.66
CA VAL A 54 10.08 -6.52 6.11
C VAL A 54 9.41 -7.71 6.82
N THR A 55 9.33 -8.85 6.13
CA THR A 55 8.62 -10.04 6.60
C THR A 55 9.56 -11.25 6.79
N PRO A 56 10.44 -11.24 7.81
CA PRO A 56 11.50 -12.25 7.94
C PRO A 56 10.98 -13.68 8.18
N TYR A 57 9.73 -13.82 8.66
CA TYR A 57 9.14 -15.09 9.06
C TYR A 57 7.93 -15.51 8.21
N CYS A 58 7.56 -14.73 7.19
CA CYS A 58 6.48 -15.07 6.26
C CYS A 58 7.10 -15.49 4.92
N LYS A 59 6.82 -16.73 4.50
CA LYS A 59 7.20 -17.28 3.20
C LYS A 59 6.01 -18.03 2.63
N VAL A 60 5.69 -17.77 1.37
CA VAL A 60 4.59 -18.40 0.61
C VAL A 60 5.13 -19.55 -0.23
#